data_AF-A0A925EM06-F1
#
_entry.id   AF-A0A925EM06-F1
#
_cell.length_a   1.000
_cell.length_b   1.000
_cell.length_c   1.000
_cell.angle_alpha   90.00
_cell.angle_beta   90.00
_cell.angle_gamma   90.00
#
_symmetry.space_group_name_H-M   'P 1'
#
loop_
_entity.id
_entity.type
_entity.pdbx_description
1 polymer ?
#
loop_
_entity_poly.entity_id
_entity_poly.type
_entity_poly.pdbx_seq_one_letter_code
_entity_poly.pdbx_strand_id
1 'polypeptide(L)'
;MKQRKAGIITALDELIPLLGDSFIVFFGSAVSGKLSPRAPMVTEVKDYILELAATRMEDGSKADKLAAQYVGKLLATKPYRSILDTTKFETFIGKLSRYVGKNAVDDLIARLYTCEAEEYGPNHSALGYLLKKRVCLAALTTNFDNALELAYPKLKILDYKTSPARLPSRKEPPILIKLHGDAISKSGIATSREIFGATLQKHFSFLKDLLDGQKVLVVGYSGNGDIDISAHLARTQAQFFWCDYNLTGGKLPINDNLTRVLCDLSYIEGKPTLAPINAAGKFIQKLNLKNFNFGQFARDNLLIRIAEYHGWSGKRVGENISWRDGVRDWMSERKPSELTRFTVSLLSWHTDLPHMHIAYYRTTTSKRPNSSIDYADALTQFKAYHSAVNCLEKITKENSKKSLPSIEAVKLLGYNFWRMGKFEDALLVLSNLINPKFWHGFRVEARSHISDAARNYLETLIELFYRASSKSDYNYALKFALSDEVLNKIVMLENQSVGNEYLLRCVIFEIKYAIDRKISNEEIRSLFNEAFSMEEWPAAAVISRFWLLVNWREAIIPWCQTTQVLWKRRKLDLIIQNLASLAYSIFRTGIVYRILYNHQWIRIRTWRREKTLKQKQKEWLVELNLDGK
;
A
#
# COMPACT_ATOMS: atom_id res chain seq x y z
N MET A 1 -30.66 -28.48 16.51
CA MET A 1 -30.40 -27.15 17.11
C MET A 1 -30.87 -26.07 16.14
N LYS A 2 -31.78 -25.18 16.54
CA LYS A 2 -32.20 -24.03 15.71
C LYS A 2 -31.00 -23.09 15.54
N GLN A 3 -30.60 -22.79 14.31
CA GLN A 3 -29.60 -21.75 14.01
C GLN A 3 -30.10 -20.43 14.62
N ARG A 4 -29.46 -19.96 15.70
CA ARG A 4 -29.65 -18.60 16.22
C ARG A 4 -29.22 -17.65 15.10
N LYS A 5 -30.12 -16.77 14.63
CA LYS A 5 -29.73 -15.55 13.93
C LYS A 5 -28.58 -14.93 14.73
N ALA A 6 -27.44 -14.65 14.10
CA ALA A 6 -26.24 -14.15 14.76
C ALA A 6 -26.57 -12.93 15.63
N GLY A 7 -26.81 -13.18 16.92
CA GLY A 7 -27.09 -12.15 17.91
C GLY A 7 -25.80 -11.41 18.20
N ILE A 8 -25.89 -10.09 18.31
CA ILE A 8 -24.79 -9.29 18.83
C ILE A 8 -24.78 -9.52 20.34
N ILE A 9 -23.65 -9.99 20.89
CA ILE A 9 -23.48 -10.13 22.33
C ILE A 9 -23.36 -8.75 22.94
N THR A 10 -24.21 -8.48 23.93
CA THR A 10 -24.27 -7.17 24.61
C THR A 10 -24.15 -7.29 26.12
N ALA A 11 -23.79 -8.47 26.65
CA ALA A 11 -23.59 -8.67 28.08
C ALA A 11 -22.47 -9.69 28.37
N LEU A 12 -21.78 -9.54 29.51
CA LEU A 12 -20.64 -10.40 29.87
C LEU A 12 -21.06 -11.80 30.32
N ASP A 13 -22.19 -11.93 30.99
CA ASP A 13 -22.81 -13.20 31.34
C ASP A 13 -23.19 -14.02 30.11
N GLU A 14 -23.45 -13.38 28.96
CA GLU A 14 -23.57 -14.06 27.68
C GLU A 14 -22.20 -14.46 27.09
N LEU A 15 -21.19 -13.58 27.20
CA LEU A 15 -19.87 -13.80 26.59
C LEU A 15 -19.03 -14.87 27.31
N ILE A 16 -18.97 -14.82 28.64
CA ILE A 16 -18.08 -15.67 29.45
C ILE A 16 -18.32 -17.17 29.20
N PRO A 17 -19.58 -17.68 29.23
CA PRO A 17 -19.83 -19.09 28.93
C PRO A 17 -19.39 -19.47 27.51
N LEU A 18 -19.51 -18.54 26.56
CA LEU A 18 -19.11 -18.78 25.17
C LEU A 18 -17.58 -18.81 25.01
N LEU A 19 -16.83 -17.97 25.71
CA LEU A 19 -15.36 -18.05 25.78
C LEU A 19 -14.90 -19.33 26.52
N GLY A 20 -15.69 -19.80 27.49
CA GLY A 20 -15.37 -20.97 28.31
C GLY A 20 -14.17 -20.71 29.24
N ASP A 21 -13.62 -21.79 29.78
CA ASP A 21 -12.60 -21.71 30.84
C ASP A 21 -11.24 -21.14 30.37
N SER A 22 -10.96 -21.19 29.06
CA SER A 22 -9.74 -20.59 28.51
C SER A 22 -9.91 -20.18 27.06
N PHE A 23 -9.27 -19.07 26.69
CA PHE A 23 -9.33 -18.50 25.35
C PHE A 23 -8.01 -17.83 24.94
N ILE A 24 -7.98 -17.34 23.71
CA ILE A 24 -6.88 -16.57 23.12
C ILE A 24 -7.36 -15.14 22.91
N VAL A 25 -6.48 -14.17 23.15
CA VAL A 25 -6.76 -12.76 22.80
C VAL A 25 -5.98 -12.37 21.57
N PHE A 26 -6.68 -11.81 20.59
CA PHE A 26 -6.05 -11.04 19.52
C PHE A 26 -6.34 -9.56 19.75
N PHE A 27 -5.31 -8.77 20.05
CA PHE A 27 -5.47 -7.35 20.37
C PHE A 27 -4.75 -6.40 19.41
N GLY A 28 -5.42 -5.29 19.07
CA GLY A 28 -4.91 -4.24 18.19
C GLY A 28 -4.64 -2.90 18.89
N SER A 29 -4.36 -1.87 18.09
CA SER A 29 -3.86 -0.57 18.57
C SER A 29 -4.80 0.16 19.53
N ALA A 30 -6.11 -0.06 19.47
CA ALA A 30 -7.03 0.59 20.40
C ALA A 30 -6.94 0.05 21.84
N VAL A 31 -6.39 -1.16 22.05
CA VAL A 31 -6.02 -1.63 23.40
C VAL A 31 -4.94 -0.73 23.98
N SER A 32 -3.93 -0.38 23.16
CA SER A 32 -2.83 0.50 23.57
C SER A 32 -3.15 2.00 23.56
N GLY A 33 -4.06 2.46 22.70
CA GLY A 33 -4.18 3.89 22.37
C GLY A 33 -5.43 4.61 22.87
N LYS A 34 -6.35 3.94 23.59
CA LYS A 34 -7.64 4.53 24.04
C LYS A 34 -7.71 4.96 25.50
N LEU A 35 -6.94 4.35 26.39
CA LEU A 35 -6.94 4.67 27.82
C LEU A 35 -5.54 5.05 28.27
N SER A 36 -5.41 6.16 28.99
CA SER A 36 -4.12 6.58 29.54
C SER A 36 -3.62 5.66 30.67
N PRO A 37 -2.29 5.41 30.75
CA PRO A 37 -1.26 5.71 29.76
C PRO A 37 -1.53 5.08 28.39
N ARG A 38 -1.38 5.85 27.31
CA ARG A 38 -1.72 5.39 25.96
C ARG A 38 -0.58 5.55 24.97
N ALA A 39 -0.38 4.55 24.14
CA ALA A 39 0.46 4.63 22.95
C ALA A 39 -0.13 5.63 21.94
N PRO A 40 0.72 6.32 21.16
CA PRO A 40 0.22 7.25 20.16
C PRO A 40 -0.57 6.53 19.08
N MET A 41 -1.74 7.09 18.75
CA MET A 41 -2.52 6.57 17.62
C MET A 41 -1.86 6.99 16.30
N VAL A 42 -1.91 6.10 15.30
CA VAL A 42 -1.35 6.31 13.95
C VAL A 42 -1.66 7.70 13.37
N THR A 43 -2.89 8.20 13.53
CA THR A 43 -3.28 9.52 13.02
C THR A 43 -2.51 10.64 13.71
N GLU A 44 -2.35 10.56 15.03
CA GLU A 44 -1.58 11.54 15.83
C GLU A 44 -0.11 11.53 15.42
N VAL A 45 0.46 10.34 15.17
CA VAL A 45 1.84 10.19 14.70
C VAL A 45 2.03 10.82 13.33
N LYS A 46 1.15 10.49 12.36
CA LYS A 46 1.23 11.05 10.99
C LYS A 46 1.16 12.58 11.01
N ASP A 47 0.23 13.12 11.79
CA ASP A 47 0.03 14.57 11.91
C ASP A 47 1.27 15.25 12.49
N TYR A 48 1.80 14.71 13.59
CA TYR A 48 2.95 15.29 14.28
C TYR A 48 4.25 15.20 13.47
N ILE A 49 4.49 14.08 12.78
CA ILE A 49 5.63 13.94 11.86
C ILE A 49 5.55 14.98 10.75
N LEU A 50 4.36 15.18 10.16
CA LEU A 50 4.16 16.15 9.11
C LEU A 50 4.31 17.59 9.61
N GLU A 51 3.76 17.91 10.78
CA GLU A 51 3.92 19.21 11.43
C GLU A 51 5.39 19.54 11.65
N LEU A 52 6.15 18.65 12.29
CA LEU A 52 7.58 18.85 12.51
C LEU A 52 8.36 18.91 11.19
N ALA A 53 7.97 18.12 10.19
CA ALA A 53 8.59 18.19 8.87
C ALA A 53 8.34 19.55 8.21
N ALA A 54 7.14 20.12 8.34
CA ALA A 54 6.82 21.46 7.83
C ALA A 54 7.71 22.51 8.49
N THR A 55 7.78 22.54 9.82
CA THR A 55 8.65 23.47 10.57
C THR A 55 10.12 23.34 10.14
N ARG A 56 10.64 22.11 9.97
CA ARG A 56 12.02 21.88 9.51
C ARG A 56 12.27 22.35 8.08
N MET A 57 11.23 22.48 7.26
CA MET A 57 11.31 22.93 5.88
C MET A 57 11.08 24.45 5.72
N GLU A 58 10.55 25.14 6.74
CA GLU A 58 10.23 26.58 6.71
C GLU A 58 11.46 27.49 6.53
N ASP A 59 12.61 27.07 7.07
CA ASP A 59 13.88 27.77 6.91
C ASP A 59 14.71 27.25 5.71
N GLY A 60 14.15 26.31 4.95
CA GLY A 60 14.82 25.67 3.82
C GLY A 60 14.82 26.51 2.54
N SER A 61 15.10 25.84 1.42
CA SER A 61 14.99 26.43 0.09
C SER A 61 13.54 26.84 -0.22
N LYS A 62 13.31 27.68 -1.21
CA LYS A 62 11.94 28.08 -1.61
C LYS A 62 11.03 26.88 -1.89
N ALA A 63 11.59 25.80 -2.45
CA ALA A 63 10.87 24.55 -2.66
C ALA A 63 10.50 23.84 -1.34
N ASP A 64 11.36 23.90 -0.34
CA ASP A 64 11.11 23.32 0.99
C ASP A 64 10.02 24.13 1.69
N LYS A 65 10.10 25.47 1.67
CA LYS A 65 9.05 26.36 2.20
C LYS A 65 7.70 26.09 1.55
N LEU A 66 7.68 25.91 0.23
CA LEU A 66 6.46 25.58 -0.49
C LEU A 66 5.92 24.20 -0.12
N ALA A 67 6.79 23.21 0.07
CA ALA A 67 6.38 21.90 0.56
C ALA A 67 5.80 21.99 1.99
N ALA A 68 6.38 22.80 2.88
CA ALA A 68 5.85 23.08 4.21
C ALA A 68 4.43 23.68 4.13
N GLN A 69 4.20 24.64 3.24
CA GLN A 69 2.87 25.21 3.01
C GLN A 69 1.85 24.15 2.54
N TYR A 70 2.26 23.22 1.68
CA TYR A 70 1.40 22.11 1.26
C TYR A 70 1.13 21.11 2.37
N VAL A 71 2.08 20.89 3.27
CA VAL A 71 1.84 20.13 4.50
C VAL A 71 0.83 20.84 5.39
N GLY A 72 0.95 22.15 5.59
CA GLY A 72 -0.05 22.94 6.30
C GLY A 72 -1.45 22.76 5.70
N LYS A 73 -1.57 22.76 4.36
CA LYS A 73 -2.84 22.47 3.66
C LYS A 73 -3.32 21.04 3.84
N LEU A 74 -2.43 20.04 3.82
CA LEU A 74 -2.75 18.63 4.11
C LEU A 74 -3.32 18.46 5.52
N LEU A 75 -2.78 19.19 6.49
CA LEU A 75 -3.22 19.13 7.88
C LEU A 75 -4.51 19.92 8.13
N ALA A 76 -4.67 21.11 7.51
CA ALA A 76 -5.75 22.04 7.82
C ALA A 76 -7.03 21.89 6.95
N THR A 77 -6.92 21.46 5.69
CA THR A 77 -8.04 21.56 4.73
C THR A 77 -8.66 20.20 4.41
N LYS A 78 -10.00 20.11 4.47
CA LYS A 78 -10.75 18.87 4.18
C LYS A 78 -10.37 18.12 2.89
N PRO A 79 -10.22 18.76 1.71
CA PRO A 79 -9.93 18.01 0.49
C PRO A 79 -8.55 17.34 0.52
N TYR A 80 -7.52 18.01 1.04
CA TYR A 80 -6.17 17.44 1.14
C TYR A 80 -6.03 16.49 2.34
N ARG A 81 -6.74 16.76 3.45
CA ARG A 81 -6.77 15.87 4.63
C ARG A 81 -7.23 14.46 4.28
N SER A 82 -8.18 14.33 3.35
CA SER A 82 -8.66 13.02 2.88
C SER A 82 -7.54 12.12 2.35
N ILE A 83 -6.46 12.70 1.80
CA ILE A 83 -5.28 11.97 1.34
C ILE A 83 -4.59 11.31 2.54
N LEU A 84 -4.40 12.07 3.62
CA LEU A 84 -3.75 11.58 4.82
C LEU A 84 -4.62 10.57 5.56
N ASP A 85 -5.93 10.83 5.66
CA ASP A 85 -6.88 9.95 6.34
C ASP A 85 -7.03 8.60 5.61
N THR A 86 -6.96 8.59 4.28
CA THR A 86 -7.00 7.36 3.46
C THR A 86 -5.64 6.68 3.31
N THR A 87 -4.54 7.38 3.61
CA THR A 87 -3.21 6.79 3.60
C THR A 87 -3.00 5.95 4.87
N LYS A 88 -2.91 4.64 4.68
CA LYS A 88 -2.54 3.68 5.73
C LYS A 88 -1.17 3.98 6.33
N PHE A 89 -0.96 3.63 7.60
CA PHE A 89 0.29 3.90 8.30
C PHE A 89 1.48 3.24 7.61
N GLU A 90 1.31 2.00 7.19
CA GLU A 90 2.32 1.17 6.54
C GLU A 90 2.77 1.76 5.20
N THR A 91 1.82 2.38 4.48
CA THR A 91 2.09 3.12 3.25
C THR A 91 2.82 4.43 3.54
N PHE A 92 2.41 5.15 4.59
CA PHE A 92 3.07 6.39 5.03
C PHE A 92 4.54 6.12 5.43
N ILE A 93 4.75 5.14 6.32
CA ILE A 93 6.07 4.72 6.78
C ILE A 93 6.89 4.11 5.63
N GLY A 94 6.28 3.33 4.74
CA GLY A 94 6.95 2.82 3.54
C GLY A 94 7.43 3.92 2.60
N LYS A 95 6.67 5.00 2.42
CA LYS A 95 7.12 6.19 1.67
C LYS A 95 8.26 6.89 2.40
N LEU A 96 8.16 7.07 3.72
CA LEU A 96 9.20 7.68 4.54
C LEU A 96 10.53 6.91 4.42
N SER A 97 10.48 5.59 4.57
CA SER A 97 11.64 4.68 4.50
C SER A 97 12.44 4.81 3.20
N ARG A 98 11.78 5.09 2.07
CA ARG A 98 12.48 5.31 0.78
C ARG A 98 13.42 6.52 0.78
N TYR A 99 13.17 7.50 1.65
CA TYR A 99 13.92 8.75 1.67
C TYR A 99 14.85 8.88 2.88
N VAL A 100 14.47 8.33 4.03
CA VAL A 100 15.30 8.38 5.25
C VAL A 100 16.05 7.07 5.53
N GLY A 101 15.73 5.99 4.81
CA GLY A 101 16.27 4.65 5.00
C GLY A 101 15.48 3.81 6.01
N LYS A 102 15.57 2.48 5.89
CA LYS A 102 14.89 1.53 6.79
C LYS A 102 15.34 1.68 8.24
N ASN A 103 16.65 1.72 8.50
CA ASN A 103 17.18 1.84 9.86
C ASN A 103 16.65 3.07 10.61
N ALA A 104 16.50 4.21 9.91
CA ALA A 104 15.93 5.41 10.51
C ALA A 104 14.43 5.24 10.83
N VAL A 105 13.69 4.54 9.98
CA VAL A 105 12.29 4.20 10.26
C VAL A 105 12.16 3.23 11.43
N ASP A 106 13.00 2.20 11.50
CA ASP A 106 12.97 1.25 12.62
C ASP A 106 13.32 1.97 13.94
N ASP A 107 14.24 2.95 13.90
CA ASP A 107 14.52 3.84 15.03
C ASP A 107 13.32 4.72 15.43
N LEU A 108 12.60 5.28 14.44
CA LEU A 108 11.38 6.04 14.69
C LEU A 108 10.30 5.18 15.36
N ILE A 109 10.08 3.96 14.87
CA ILE A 109 9.12 3.02 15.46
C ILE A 109 9.50 2.68 16.90
N ALA A 110 10.79 2.45 17.16
CA ALA A 110 11.29 2.23 18.51
C ALA A 110 11.00 3.43 19.43
N ARG A 111 11.28 4.66 19.00
CA ARG A 111 11.01 5.89 19.79
C ARG A 111 9.52 6.19 19.98
N LEU A 112 8.67 5.72 19.08
CA LEU A 112 7.22 5.90 19.15
C LEU A 112 6.53 4.94 20.12
N TYR A 113 7.02 3.70 20.17
CA TYR A 113 6.27 2.59 20.75
C TYR A 113 7.02 1.84 21.86
N THR A 114 8.29 2.16 22.12
CA THR A 114 8.94 1.65 23.33
C THR A 114 8.35 2.38 24.54
N CYS A 115 7.81 1.59 25.46
CA CYS A 115 7.27 2.00 26.74
C CYS A 115 8.33 1.77 27.82
N GLU A 116 8.45 2.73 28.73
CA GLU A 116 9.19 2.61 29.98
C GLU A 116 8.35 1.93 31.08
N ALA A 117 8.99 1.62 32.21
CA ALA A 117 8.28 1.11 33.38
C ALA A 117 7.10 2.04 33.73
N GLU A 118 5.93 1.44 33.94
CA GLU A 118 4.66 2.14 34.22
C GLU A 118 3.98 2.81 33.00
N GLU A 119 4.55 2.80 31.80
CA GLU A 119 3.92 3.37 30.60
C GLU A 119 2.93 2.41 29.89
N TYR A 120 2.10 1.70 30.65
CA TYR A 120 1.07 0.81 30.13
C TYR A 120 -0.30 1.09 30.74
N GLY A 121 -1.34 0.96 29.92
CA GLY A 121 -2.70 1.29 30.30
C GLY A 121 -3.40 0.18 31.10
N PRO A 122 -4.56 0.48 31.70
CA PRO A 122 -5.36 -0.51 32.43
C PRO A 122 -5.81 -1.70 31.56
N ASN A 123 -5.90 -1.51 30.23
CA ASN A 123 -6.17 -2.60 29.29
C ASN A 123 -5.06 -3.66 29.30
N HIS A 124 -3.81 -3.23 29.26
CA HIS A 124 -2.66 -4.13 29.30
C HIS A 124 -2.54 -4.79 30.67
N SER A 125 -2.81 -4.05 31.75
CA SER A 125 -2.86 -4.60 33.12
C SER A 125 -3.91 -5.71 33.26
N ALA A 126 -5.13 -5.47 32.75
CA ALA A 126 -6.20 -6.45 32.74
C ALA A 126 -5.83 -7.69 31.90
N LEU A 127 -5.28 -7.49 30.70
CA LEU A 127 -4.82 -8.59 29.84
C LEU A 127 -3.65 -9.38 30.47
N GLY A 128 -2.68 -8.69 31.05
CA GLY A 128 -1.57 -9.30 31.78
C GLY A 128 -2.05 -10.13 32.97
N TYR A 129 -3.07 -9.66 33.69
CA TYR A 129 -3.73 -10.43 34.74
C TYR A 129 -4.41 -11.70 34.22
N LEU A 130 -5.15 -11.60 33.10
CA LEU A 130 -5.81 -12.76 32.48
C LEU A 130 -4.80 -13.81 31.99
N LEU A 131 -3.66 -13.38 31.44
CA LEU A 131 -2.54 -14.24 31.06
C LEU A 131 -1.90 -14.91 32.28
N LYS A 132 -1.65 -14.13 33.35
CA LYS A 132 -1.11 -14.62 34.62
C LYS A 132 -2.02 -15.65 35.28
N LYS A 133 -3.34 -15.45 35.22
CA LYS A 133 -4.35 -16.40 35.74
C LYS A 133 -4.60 -17.60 34.84
N ARG A 134 -3.96 -17.67 33.66
CA ARG A 134 -4.14 -18.74 32.67
C ARG A 134 -5.58 -18.88 32.14
N VAL A 135 -6.37 -17.82 32.27
CA VAL A 135 -7.67 -17.68 31.60
C VAL A 135 -7.43 -17.36 30.12
N CYS A 136 -6.50 -16.45 29.86
CA CYS A 136 -5.93 -16.23 28.54
C CYS A 136 -4.68 -17.09 28.38
N LEU A 137 -4.65 -17.99 27.37
CA LEU A 137 -3.50 -18.88 27.16
C LEU A 137 -2.37 -18.20 26.40
N ALA A 138 -2.73 -17.39 25.41
CA ALA A 138 -1.82 -16.68 24.54
C ALA A 138 -2.45 -15.36 24.09
N ALA A 139 -1.60 -14.37 23.83
CA ALA A 139 -1.99 -13.12 23.22
C ALA A 139 -1.28 -12.97 21.86
N LEU A 140 -2.01 -12.49 20.86
CA LEU A 140 -1.49 -12.16 19.54
C LEU A 140 -1.73 -10.67 19.29
N THR A 141 -0.78 -9.99 18.66
CA THR A 141 -0.93 -8.57 18.31
C THR A 141 -0.15 -8.19 17.07
N THR A 142 -0.62 -7.13 16.41
CA THR A 142 0.11 -6.40 15.37
C THR A 142 0.76 -5.11 15.90
N ASN A 143 0.64 -4.83 17.20
CA ASN A 143 1.24 -3.66 17.82
C ASN A 143 2.76 -3.85 17.98
N PHE A 144 3.51 -2.75 17.86
CA PHE A 144 4.95 -2.73 18.08
C PHE A 144 5.31 -2.54 19.57
N ASP A 145 4.42 -1.94 20.35
CA ASP A 145 4.68 -1.56 21.74
C ASP A 145 4.97 -2.73 22.67
N ASN A 146 5.73 -2.49 23.75
CA ASN A 146 6.06 -3.48 24.78
C ASN A 146 5.20 -3.36 26.05
N ALA A 147 4.02 -2.73 25.96
CA ALA A 147 3.21 -2.41 27.13
C ALA A 147 2.65 -3.66 27.84
N LEU A 148 2.33 -4.74 27.10
CA LEU A 148 1.85 -5.99 27.70
C LEU A 148 2.98 -6.74 28.40
N GLU A 149 4.17 -6.69 27.83
CA GLU A 149 5.40 -7.26 28.36
C GLU A 149 5.75 -6.62 29.71
N LEU A 150 5.58 -5.30 29.83
CA LEU A 150 5.73 -4.59 31.09
C LEU A 150 4.63 -4.93 32.09
N ALA A 151 3.37 -5.06 31.63
CA ALA A 151 2.26 -5.47 32.49
C ALA A 151 2.42 -6.91 33.04
N TYR A 152 3.14 -7.78 32.32
CA TYR A 152 3.46 -9.13 32.77
C TYR A 152 4.87 -9.58 32.33
N PRO A 153 5.93 -9.26 33.11
CA PRO A 153 7.33 -9.51 32.70
C PRO A 153 7.74 -10.98 32.56
N LYS A 154 6.91 -11.93 33.01
CA LYS A 154 7.16 -13.38 32.88
C LYS A 154 6.59 -13.96 31.57
N LEU A 155 6.07 -13.10 30.69
CA LEU A 155 5.51 -13.50 29.40
C LEU A 155 6.62 -13.94 28.45
N LYS A 156 6.44 -15.09 27.79
CA LYS A 156 7.36 -15.51 26.73
C LYS A 156 6.99 -14.77 25.43
N ILE A 157 7.89 -13.94 24.94
CA ILE A 157 7.68 -13.12 23.74
C ILE A 157 8.21 -13.87 22.52
N LEU A 158 7.39 -13.93 21.48
CA LEU A 158 7.70 -14.51 20.18
C LEU A 158 7.38 -13.47 19.12
N ASP A 159 8.24 -13.36 18.11
CA ASP A 159 7.98 -12.55 16.92
C ASP A 159 7.49 -13.44 15.77
N TYR A 160 7.13 -12.83 14.64
CA TYR A 160 6.70 -13.57 13.45
C TYR A 160 7.77 -14.51 12.88
N LYS A 161 9.06 -14.34 13.22
CA LYS A 161 10.15 -15.22 12.78
C LYS A 161 10.26 -16.47 13.66
N THR A 162 9.80 -16.37 14.90
CA THR A 162 9.90 -17.41 15.93
C THR A 162 8.51 -17.94 16.30
N SER A 163 7.80 -18.48 15.31
CA SER A 163 6.44 -18.97 15.49
C SER A 163 6.39 -20.27 16.31
N PRO A 164 5.48 -20.39 17.29
CA PRO A 164 5.31 -21.63 18.05
C PRO A 164 4.58 -22.68 17.21
N ALA A 165 4.96 -23.96 17.35
CA ALA A 165 4.28 -25.07 16.70
C ALA A 165 2.87 -25.33 17.27
N ARG A 166 2.62 -24.93 18.53
CA ARG A 166 1.33 -25.05 19.21
C ARG A 166 1.17 -23.97 20.28
N LEU A 167 -0.07 -23.76 20.70
CA LEU A 167 -0.38 -22.93 21.85
C LEU A 167 0.09 -23.57 23.16
N PRO A 168 0.41 -22.76 24.18
CA PRO A 168 0.77 -23.28 25.49
C PRO A 168 -0.45 -23.90 26.18
N SER A 169 -0.24 -25.06 26.80
CA SER A 169 -1.18 -25.65 27.75
C SER A 169 -1.26 -24.81 29.02
N ARG A 170 -2.31 -24.98 29.85
CA ARG A 170 -2.45 -24.23 31.12
C ARG A 170 -1.26 -24.35 32.07
N LYS A 171 -0.51 -25.46 31.99
CA LYS A 171 0.68 -25.72 32.82
C LYS A 171 1.93 -25.01 32.32
N GLU A 172 1.96 -24.61 31.06
CA GLU A 172 3.07 -23.89 30.46
C GLU A 172 2.91 -22.37 30.63
N PRO A 173 4.00 -21.57 30.53
CA PRO A 173 3.89 -20.12 30.54
C PRO A 173 3.04 -19.60 29.37
N PRO A 174 2.27 -18.51 29.54
CA PRO A 174 1.63 -17.85 28.41
C PRO A 174 2.67 -17.29 27.44
N ILE A 175 2.22 -17.08 26.20
CA ILE A 175 3.03 -16.49 25.15
C ILE A 175 2.37 -15.22 24.61
N LEU A 176 3.19 -14.27 24.17
CA LEU A 176 2.80 -13.15 23.32
C LEU A 176 3.44 -13.35 21.94
N ILE A 177 2.63 -13.28 20.89
CA ILE A 177 3.10 -13.34 19.50
C ILE A 177 2.90 -11.97 18.85
N LYS A 178 4.00 -11.32 18.46
CA LYS A 178 4.01 -10.02 17.79
C LYS A 178 4.20 -10.19 16.30
N LEU A 179 3.11 -10.04 15.56
CA LEU A 179 3.04 -10.37 14.13
C LEU A 179 3.77 -9.35 13.25
N HIS A 180 3.83 -8.09 13.67
CA HIS A 180 4.52 -7.04 12.90
C HIS A 180 5.95 -6.80 13.36
N GLY A 181 6.45 -7.60 14.31
CA GLY A 181 7.73 -7.40 14.96
C GLY A 181 7.60 -6.57 16.24
N ASP A 182 8.74 -6.08 16.72
CA ASP A 182 8.85 -5.54 18.06
C ASP A 182 9.73 -4.27 18.09
N ALA A 183 9.27 -3.26 18.84
CA ALA A 183 9.92 -1.95 18.94
C ALA A 183 11.30 -2.05 19.60
N ILE A 184 11.45 -2.86 20.65
CA ILE A 184 12.70 -3.01 21.41
C ILE A 184 13.79 -3.64 20.54
N SER A 185 13.46 -4.76 19.90
CA SER A 185 14.38 -5.50 19.03
C SER A 185 14.56 -4.88 17.64
N LYS A 186 13.83 -3.79 17.33
CA LYS A 186 13.80 -3.13 16.02
C LYS A 186 13.56 -4.13 14.87
N SER A 187 12.73 -5.14 15.10
CA SER A 187 12.47 -6.25 14.17
C SER A 187 11.27 -6.01 13.23
N GLY A 188 10.76 -4.78 13.24
CA GLY A 188 9.51 -4.39 12.60
C GLY A 188 9.44 -4.63 11.08
N ILE A 189 8.34 -5.23 10.65
CA ILE A 189 7.88 -5.22 9.24
C ILE A 189 6.83 -4.13 9.08
N ALA A 190 7.26 -2.87 9.18
CA ALA A 190 6.36 -1.72 9.19
C ALA A 190 6.02 -1.18 7.80
N THR A 191 6.66 -1.66 6.73
CA THR A 191 6.49 -1.11 5.38
C THR A 191 5.53 -1.95 4.53
N SER A 192 4.70 -1.29 3.73
CA SER A 192 3.68 -1.97 2.90
C SER A 192 4.24 -3.03 1.95
N ARG A 193 5.51 -2.96 1.51
CA ARG A 193 6.13 -3.99 0.67
C ARG A 193 6.53 -5.24 1.47
N GLU A 194 7.02 -5.06 2.69
CA GLU A 194 7.32 -6.17 3.61
C GLU A 194 6.02 -6.82 4.09
N ILE A 195 5.00 -6.02 4.43
CA ILE A 195 3.69 -6.50 4.85
C ILE A 195 2.96 -7.19 3.70
N PHE A 196 2.97 -6.62 2.50
CA PHE A 196 2.40 -7.25 1.31
C PHE A 196 3.17 -8.54 0.95
N GLY A 197 4.50 -8.50 1.05
CA GLY A 197 5.35 -9.70 0.97
C GLY A 197 4.95 -10.75 2.01
N ALA A 198 4.72 -10.36 3.26
CA ALA A 198 4.27 -11.24 4.33
C ALA A 198 2.84 -11.77 4.14
N THR A 199 1.97 -10.99 3.50
CA THR A 199 0.60 -11.40 3.12
C THR A 199 0.61 -12.46 2.01
N LEU A 200 1.57 -12.37 1.08
CA LEU A 200 1.79 -13.34 0.01
C LEU A 200 2.63 -14.55 0.45
N GLN A 201 3.53 -14.34 1.42
CA GLN A 201 4.41 -15.38 1.95
C GLN A 201 3.67 -16.25 2.98
N LYS A 202 4.18 -17.46 3.19
CA LYS A 202 3.79 -18.36 4.29
C LYS A 202 4.03 -17.76 5.69
N HIS A 203 4.41 -16.49 5.83
CA HIS A 203 4.84 -15.86 7.09
C HIS A 203 3.81 -16.00 8.21
N PHE A 204 2.52 -15.77 7.92
CA PHE A 204 1.45 -15.97 8.90
C PHE A 204 0.65 -17.26 8.67
N SER A 205 1.16 -18.20 7.86
CA SER A 205 0.47 -19.46 7.60
C SER A 205 0.26 -20.30 8.86
N PHE A 206 1.20 -20.22 9.81
CA PHE A 206 1.10 -20.90 11.10
C PHE A 206 -0.11 -20.46 11.93
N LEU A 207 -0.68 -19.27 11.69
CA LEU A 207 -1.88 -18.81 12.41
C LEU A 207 -3.08 -19.74 12.20
N LYS A 208 -3.15 -20.42 11.06
CA LYS A 208 -4.19 -21.40 10.79
C LYS A 208 -4.08 -22.56 11.77
N ASP A 209 -2.96 -23.26 11.74
CA ASP A 209 -2.74 -24.45 12.57
C ASP A 209 -2.73 -24.08 14.07
N LEU A 210 -2.28 -22.87 14.41
CA LEU A 210 -2.24 -22.39 15.79
C LEU A 210 -3.63 -22.07 16.36
N LEU A 211 -4.55 -21.53 15.55
CA LEU A 211 -5.86 -21.05 16.02
C LEU A 211 -7.01 -22.02 15.72
N ASP A 212 -6.79 -23.09 14.95
CA ASP A 212 -7.85 -24.04 14.60
C ASP A 212 -8.51 -24.65 15.84
N GLY A 213 -9.85 -24.61 15.86
CA GLY A 213 -10.68 -25.08 16.98
C GLY A 213 -10.62 -24.23 18.25
N GLN A 214 -9.91 -23.10 18.23
CA GLN A 214 -9.75 -22.23 19.39
C GLN A 214 -10.86 -21.18 19.47
N LYS A 215 -11.05 -20.65 20.69
CA LYS A 215 -11.91 -19.49 20.94
C LYS A 215 -11.04 -18.24 21.02
N VAL A 216 -11.29 -17.28 20.14
CA VAL A 216 -10.45 -16.10 19.96
C VAL A 216 -11.27 -14.84 20.23
N LEU A 217 -10.92 -14.12 21.29
CA LEU A 217 -11.47 -12.79 21.57
C LEU A 217 -10.65 -11.74 20.81
N VAL A 218 -11.27 -11.06 19.85
CA VAL A 218 -10.61 -10.02 19.06
C VAL A 218 -11.00 -8.65 19.61
N VAL A 219 -10.03 -7.87 20.08
CA VAL A 219 -10.22 -6.56 20.72
C VAL A 219 -9.34 -5.49 20.06
N GLY A 220 -9.86 -4.28 19.98
CA GLY A 220 -9.08 -3.12 19.51
C GLY A 220 -8.73 -3.10 18.03
N TYR A 221 -9.43 -3.90 17.23
CA TYR A 221 -9.35 -3.92 15.77
C TYR A 221 -10.64 -3.37 15.14
N SER A 222 -10.48 -2.52 14.12
CA SER A 222 -11.62 -1.91 13.42
C SER A 222 -12.22 -2.80 12.32
N GLY A 223 -11.55 -3.90 11.96
CA GLY A 223 -11.96 -4.80 10.87
C GLY A 223 -11.75 -4.27 9.45
N ASN A 224 -11.47 -2.97 9.28
CA ASN A 224 -11.21 -2.34 7.97
C ASN A 224 -9.70 -2.09 7.70
N GLY A 225 -8.85 -2.19 8.73
CA GLY A 225 -7.43 -1.82 8.69
C GLY A 225 -6.48 -2.99 8.39
N ASP A 226 -6.75 -4.16 8.96
CA ASP A 226 -5.79 -5.26 9.17
C ASP A 226 -5.87 -6.33 8.06
N ILE A 227 -5.75 -5.87 6.82
CA ILE A 227 -5.90 -6.72 5.62
C ILE A 227 -4.83 -7.80 5.53
N ASP A 228 -3.65 -7.56 6.09
CA ASP A 228 -2.47 -8.42 6.06
C ASP A 228 -2.67 -9.72 6.85
N ILE A 229 -3.31 -9.67 8.01
CA ILE A 229 -3.62 -10.86 8.81
C ILE A 229 -5.00 -11.45 8.49
N SER A 230 -5.92 -10.64 7.94
CA SER A 230 -7.33 -11.03 7.75
C SER A 230 -7.51 -12.29 6.89
N ALA A 231 -6.70 -12.44 5.83
CA ALA A 231 -6.76 -13.61 4.95
C ALA A 231 -6.34 -14.91 5.67
N HIS A 232 -5.42 -14.82 6.64
CA HIS A 232 -4.99 -15.96 7.44
C HIS A 232 -6.04 -16.32 8.49
N LEU A 233 -6.62 -15.31 9.15
CA LEU A 233 -7.73 -15.51 10.10
C LEU A 233 -8.97 -16.13 9.44
N ALA A 234 -9.29 -15.72 8.21
CA ALA A 234 -10.43 -16.26 7.48
C ALA A 234 -10.28 -17.75 7.09
N ARG A 235 -9.07 -18.30 7.15
CA ARG A 235 -8.78 -19.71 6.82
C ARG A 235 -8.83 -20.64 8.03
N THR A 236 -8.97 -20.10 9.24
CA THR A 236 -8.98 -20.90 10.46
C THR A 236 -10.39 -21.42 10.77
N GLN A 237 -10.46 -22.52 11.52
CA GLN A 237 -11.69 -23.03 12.13
C GLN A 237 -11.88 -22.49 13.56
N ALA A 238 -11.26 -21.35 13.88
CA ALA A 238 -11.43 -20.70 15.18
C ALA A 238 -12.82 -20.05 15.30
N GLN A 239 -13.36 -20.03 16.51
CA GLN A 239 -14.54 -19.25 16.84
C GLN A 239 -14.11 -17.84 17.30
N PHE A 240 -14.45 -16.83 16.51
CA PHE A 240 -14.06 -15.44 16.77
C PHE A 240 -15.17 -14.68 17.49
N PHE A 241 -14.81 -14.01 18.59
CA PHE A 241 -15.63 -13.05 19.30
C PHE A 241 -15.09 -11.65 19.03
N TRP A 242 -15.65 -10.97 18.02
CA TRP A 242 -15.11 -9.72 17.51
C TRP A 242 -15.74 -8.52 18.20
N CYS A 243 -14.91 -7.79 18.93
CA CYS A 243 -15.30 -6.58 19.64
C CYS A 243 -15.40 -5.39 18.68
N ASP A 244 -16.59 -4.81 18.59
CA ASP A 244 -16.88 -3.66 17.73
C ASP A 244 -17.60 -2.59 18.56
N TYR A 245 -17.22 -1.33 18.34
CA TYR A 245 -17.83 -0.18 18.99
C TYR A 245 -18.85 0.54 18.08
N ASN A 246 -18.88 0.21 16.78
CA ASN A 246 -19.70 0.88 15.77
C ASN A 246 -20.65 -0.11 15.05
N LEU A 247 -21.92 -0.09 15.46
CA LEU A 247 -22.98 -0.90 14.84
C LEU A 247 -23.28 -0.52 13.37
N THR A 248 -22.86 0.67 12.91
CA THR A 248 -23.40 1.33 11.70
C THR A 248 -22.55 1.22 10.42
N GLY A 249 -21.32 0.67 10.43
CA GLY A 249 -20.37 0.97 9.35
C GLY A 249 -19.77 -0.18 8.54
N GLY A 250 -19.54 -1.35 9.12
CA GLY A 250 -18.80 -2.43 8.46
C GLY A 250 -19.69 -3.60 8.08
N LYS A 251 -19.76 -3.93 6.78
CA LYS A 251 -20.08 -5.31 6.36
C LYS A 251 -18.87 -6.17 6.74
N LEU A 252 -18.69 -6.47 8.04
CA LEU A 252 -17.83 -7.59 8.41
C LEU A 252 -18.37 -8.82 7.65
N PRO A 253 -17.51 -9.61 7.00
CA PRO A 253 -17.96 -10.81 6.31
C PRO A 253 -18.76 -11.65 7.32
N ILE A 254 -20.03 -11.92 6.98
CA ILE A 254 -20.86 -12.86 7.71
C ILE A 254 -20.20 -14.21 7.47
N ASN A 255 -19.30 -14.58 8.38
CA ASN A 255 -18.70 -15.89 8.42
C ASN A 255 -19.33 -16.60 9.61
N ASP A 256 -19.73 -17.86 9.44
CA ASP A 256 -20.51 -18.59 10.46
C ASP A 256 -19.75 -18.72 11.80
N ASN A 257 -18.42 -18.58 11.76
CA ASN A 257 -17.54 -18.67 12.93
C ASN A 257 -17.29 -17.32 13.63
N LEU A 258 -17.95 -16.23 13.23
CA LEU A 258 -17.77 -14.89 13.80
C LEU A 258 -19.02 -14.46 14.60
N THR A 259 -18.81 -14.17 15.88
CA THR A 259 -19.82 -13.56 16.77
C THR A 259 -19.40 -12.14 17.11
N ARG A 260 -20.29 -11.17 16.95
CA ARG A 260 -20.00 -9.76 17.27
C ARG A 260 -20.27 -9.49 18.75
N VAL A 261 -19.34 -8.77 19.39
CA VAL A 261 -19.44 -8.30 20.77
C VAL A 261 -19.42 -6.78 20.75
N LEU A 262 -20.42 -6.13 21.33
CA LEU A 262 -20.45 -4.66 21.41
C LEU A 262 -19.63 -4.20 22.62
N CYS A 263 -18.63 -3.34 22.42
CA CYS A 263 -17.82 -2.81 23.54
C CYS A 263 -17.20 -1.43 23.23
N ASP A 264 -16.83 -0.69 24.28
CA ASP A 264 -16.01 0.53 24.16
C ASP A 264 -14.74 0.43 25.03
N LEU A 265 -13.58 0.26 24.39
CA LEU A 265 -12.29 0.17 25.08
C LEU A 265 -11.82 1.47 25.73
N SER A 266 -12.54 2.59 25.56
CA SER A 266 -12.18 3.91 26.10
C SER A 266 -12.90 4.30 27.39
N TYR A 267 -13.92 3.54 27.82
CA TYR A 267 -14.77 3.93 28.94
C TYR A 267 -14.50 3.10 30.19
N ILE A 268 -14.49 3.76 31.35
CA ILE A 268 -14.48 3.10 32.64
C ILE A 268 -15.55 3.77 33.50
N GLU A 269 -16.36 2.95 34.18
CA GLU A 269 -17.45 3.38 35.05
C GLU A 269 -17.01 4.56 35.95
N GLY A 270 -17.80 5.64 35.96
CA GLY A 270 -17.55 6.84 36.77
C GLY A 270 -16.62 7.91 36.16
N LYS A 271 -16.10 7.75 34.93
CA LYS A 271 -15.43 8.85 34.21
C LYS A 271 -16.24 9.26 32.97
N PRO A 272 -16.70 10.52 32.86
CA PRO A 272 -17.36 11.00 31.65
C PRO A 272 -16.32 11.08 30.52
N THR A 273 -16.40 10.20 29.53
CA THR A 273 -15.72 10.41 28.26
C THR A 273 -16.52 11.46 27.48
N LEU A 274 -15.94 12.66 27.34
CA LEU A 274 -16.41 13.78 26.51
C LEU A 274 -16.34 13.47 24.99
N ALA A 275 -16.49 12.21 24.57
CA ALA A 275 -16.63 11.89 23.17
C ALA A 275 -18.10 12.11 22.77
N PRO A 276 -18.41 13.07 21.88
CA PRO A 276 -19.78 13.32 21.47
C PRO A 276 -20.31 12.04 20.82
N ILE A 277 -21.54 11.70 21.17
CA ILE A 277 -22.38 10.72 20.49
C ILE A 277 -22.58 11.21 19.04
N ASN A 278 -21.56 11.06 18.21
CA ASN A 278 -21.57 11.50 16.83
C ASN A 278 -22.33 10.48 15.99
N ALA A 279 -23.22 10.99 15.14
CA ALA A 279 -23.96 10.34 14.05
C ALA A 279 -24.72 9.03 14.38
N ALA A 280 -24.09 8.02 14.97
CA ALA A 280 -24.67 6.74 15.35
C ALA A 280 -25.84 6.92 16.34
N GLY A 281 -25.70 7.72 17.40
CA GLY A 281 -26.81 7.96 18.33
C GLY A 281 -27.97 8.74 17.72
N LYS A 282 -27.69 9.73 16.85
CA LYS A 282 -28.73 10.46 16.10
C LYS A 282 -29.41 9.60 15.04
N PHE A 283 -28.69 8.68 14.38
CA PHE A 283 -29.23 7.75 13.39
C PHE A 283 -30.07 6.64 14.05
N ILE A 284 -29.65 6.15 15.21
CA ILE A 284 -30.37 5.11 15.98
C ILE A 284 -31.64 5.69 16.64
N GLN A 285 -31.61 6.95 17.11
CA GLN A 285 -32.84 7.68 17.47
C GLN A 285 -33.81 7.81 16.29
N LYS A 286 -33.30 8.05 15.07
CA LYS A 286 -34.10 8.13 13.84
C LYS A 286 -34.72 6.79 13.42
N LEU A 287 -34.09 5.66 13.75
CA LEU A 287 -34.58 4.31 13.40
C LEU A 287 -35.68 3.78 14.33
N ASN A 288 -36.12 4.55 15.33
CA ASN A 288 -37.20 4.18 16.25
C ASN A 288 -36.98 2.82 16.95
N LEU A 289 -35.72 2.41 17.14
CA LEU A 289 -35.31 1.21 17.87
C LEU A 289 -35.44 1.43 19.40
N LYS A 290 -36.62 1.87 19.85
CA LYS A 290 -36.91 2.16 21.28
C LYS A 290 -36.78 0.94 22.20
N ASN A 291 -36.70 -0.27 21.63
CA ASN A 291 -36.56 -1.52 22.39
C ASN A 291 -35.14 -2.11 22.38
N PHE A 292 -34.15 -1.42 21.78
CA PHE A 292 -32.76 -1.80 21.98
C PHE A 292 -32.28 -1.22 23.31
N ASN A 293 -32.49 -1.99 24.38
CA ASN A 293 -31.85 -1.74 25.66
C ASN A 293 -30.35 -1.95 25.41
N PHE A 294 -29.61 -0.87 25.16
CA PHE A 294 -28.16 -0.93 25.13
C PHE A 294 -27.73 -1.35 26.54
N GLY A 295 -27.46 -2.64 26.71
CA GLY A 295 -26.95 -3.18 27.96
C GLY A 295 -25.73 -2.37 28.41
N GLN A 296 -25.54 -2.30 29.72
CA GLN A 296 -24.45 -1.60 30.42
C GLN A 296 -23.06 -1.83 29.75
N PHE A 297 -22.88 -3.01 29.15
CA PHE A 297 -21.69 -3.43 28.40
C PHE A 297 -21.36 -2.70 27.10
N ALA A 298 -22.34 -2.11 26.40
CA ALA A 298 -22.05 -1.34 25.19
C ALA A 298 -21.17 -0.12 25.47
N ARG A 299 -21.17 0.31 26.74
CA ARG A 299 -20.33 1.40 27.23
C ARG A 299 -19.14 0.89 28.02
N ASP A 300 -19.11 -0.35 28.52
CA ASP A 300 -18.00 -0.79 29.38
C ASP A 300 -16.76 -1.26 28.61
N ASN A 301 -15.60 -1.07 29.25
CA ASN A 301 -14.36 -1.68 28.79
C ASN A 301 -14.35 -3.18 29.06
N LEU A 302 -14.49 -3.96 27.99
CA LEU A 302 -14.66 -5.41 28.08
C LEU A 302 -13.46 -6.14 28.72
N LEU A 303 -12.22 -5.74 28.43
CA LEU A 303 -11.04 -6.42 28.97
C LEU A 303 -10.97 -6.27 30.49
N ILE A 304 -11.25 -5.05 30.98
CA ILE A 304 -11.33 -4.76 32.41
C ILE A 304 -12.44 -5.59 33.06
N ARG A 305 -13.65 -5.61 32.49
CA ARG A 305 -14.78 -6.37 33.05
C ARG A 305 -14.52 -7.88 33.10
N ILE A 306 -13.90 -8.45 32.06
CA ILE A 306 -13.49 -9.87 32.08
C ILE A 306 -12.47 -10.10 33.20
N ALA A 307 -11.48 -9.21 33.36
CA ALA A 307 -10.49 -9.33 34.42
C ALA A 307 -11.13 -9.20 35.82
N GLU A 308 -12.01 -8.23 36.04
CA GLU A 308 -12.78 -8.03 37.28
C GLU A 308 -13.60 -9.26 37.65
N TYR A 309 -14.30 -9.85 36.68
CA TYR A 309 -15.03 -11.10 36.85
C TYR A 309 -14.12 -12.24 37.36
N HIS A 310 -12.85 -12.25 36.93
CA HIS A 310 -11.83 -13.19 37.40
C HIS A 310 -11.03 -12.69 38.62
N GLY A 311 -11.52 -11.69 39.34
CA GLY A 311 -10.95 -11.21 40.61
C GLY A 311 -9.84 -10.16 40.47
N TRP A 312 -9.70 -9.52 39.31
CA TRP A 312 -8.79 -8.37 39.17
C TRP A 312 -9.37 -7.17 39.91
N SER A 313 -8.59 -6.58 40.81
CA SER A 313 -8.93 -5.35 41.53
C SER A 313 -7.92 -4.23 41.27
N GLY A 314 -7.17 -4.33 40.15
CA GLY A 314 -5.98 -3.54 39.90
C GLY A 314 -6.24 -2.04 39.92
N LYS A 315 -5.34 -1.29 40.57
CA LYS A 315 -5.33 0.16 40.49
C LYS A 315 -4.66 0.62 39.19
N ARG A 316 -5.14 1.74 38.67
CA ARG A 316 -4.54 2.45 37.54
C ARG A 316 -3.20 3.02 37.98
N VAL A 317 -2.14 2.74 37.25
CA VAL A 317 -0.83 3.35 37.46
C VAL A 317 -0.24 3.67 36.11
N GLY A 318 0.39 4.84 36.02
CA GLY A 318 1.33 5.13 34.97
C GLY A 318 1.26 6.55 34.41
N GLU A 319 2.38 6.96 33.82
CA GLU A 319 2.56 8.22 33.11
C GLU A 319 2.32 8.02 31.61
N ASN A 320 1.88 9.06 30.89
CA ASN A 320 1.71 8.95 29.44
C ASN A 320 3.07 8.87 28.76
N ILE A 321 3.20 8.01 27.76
CA ILE A 321 4.41 7.83 26.95
C ILE A 321 4.87 9.18 26.38
N SER A 322 6.13 9.57 26.64
CA SER A 322 6.73 10.79 26.04
C SER A 322 7.24 10.55 24.61
N TRP A 323 6.38 10.02 23.74
CA TRP A 323 6.74 9.71 22.35
C TRP A 323 7.04 10.97 21.52
N ARG A 324 6.46 12.12 21.88
CA ARG A 324 6.61 13.37 21.10
C ARG A 324 8.04 13.90 21.13
N ASP A 325 8.72 13.79 22.27
CA ASP A 325 10.11 14.22 22.38
C ASP A 325 11.01 13.29 21.56
N GLY A 326 10.78 11.98 21.64
CA GLY A 326 11.48 10.99 20.79
C GLY A 326 11.33 11.27 19.29
N VAL A 327 10.13 11.63 18.82
CA VAL A 327 9.90 12.02 17.42
C VAL A 327 10.57 13.35 17.07
N ARG A 328 10.55 14.34 17.99
CA ARG A 328 11.20 15.64 17.77
C ARG A 328 12.71 15.47 17.60
N ASP A 329 13.33 14.68 18.48
CA ASP A 329 14.76 14.36 18.42
C ASP A 329 15.09 13.63 17.13
N TRP A 330 14.31 12.59 16.79
CA TRP A 330 14.48 11.86 15.54
C TRP A 330 14.37 12.77 14.31
N MET A 331 13.42 13.70 14.30
CA MET A 331 13.21 14.65 13.22
C MET A 331 14.35 15.67 13.11
N SER A 332 14.95 16.07 14.23
CA SER A 332 16.08 17.00 14.26
C SER A 332 17.30 16.44 13.49
N GLU A 333 17.47 15.12 13.51
CA GLU A 333 18.54 14.40 12.81
C GLU A 333 18.29 14.30 11.29
N ARG A 334 17.09 14.62 10.79
CA ARG A 334 16.73 14.49 9.38
C ARG A 334 17.07 15.73 8.57
N LYS A 335 17.51 15.52 7.33
CA LYS A 335 17.83 16.62 6.40
C LYS A 335 16.54 17.18 5.80
N PRO A 336 16.38 18.51 5.66
CA PRO A 336 15.22 19.10 5.02
C PRO A 336 14.93 18.50 3.63
N SER A 337 15.96 18.24 2.82
CA SER A 337 15.81 17.64 1.50
C SER A 337 15.24 16.21 1.48
N GLU A 338 15.41 15.44 2.56
CA GLU A 338 14.77 14.12 2.72
C GLU A 338 13.28 14.29 3.02
N LEU A 339 12.95 15.20 3.95
CA LEU A 339 11.59 15.52 4.36
C LEU A 339 10.77 16.11 3.21
N THR A 340 11.36 16.96 2.39
CA THR A 340 10.70 17.51 1.21
C THR A 340 10.44 16.43 0.16
N ARG A 341 11.40 15.53 -0.10
CA ARG A 341 11.18 14.41 -1.04
C ARG A 341 10.09 13.46 -0.53
N PHE A 342 10.07 13.18 0.77
CA PHE A 342 9.00 12.41 1.41
C PHE A 342 7.63 13.08 1.25
N THR A 343 7.53 14.36 1.57
CA THR A 343 6.30 15.16 1.46
C THR A 343 5.76 15.19 0.03
N VAL A 344 6.66 15.43 -0.94
CA VAL A 344 6.33 15.42 -2.37
C VAL A 344 5.80 14.05 -2.81
N SER A 345 6.42 12.96 -2.36
CA SER A 345 5.97 11.60 -2.64
C SER A 345 4.60 11.28 -2.04
N LEU A 346 4.27 11.85 -0.87
CA LEU A 346 2.95 11.72 -0.27
C LEU A 346 1.89 12.40 -1.16
N LEU A 347 2.19 13.60 -1.67
CA LEU A 347 1.32 14.40 -2.52
C LEU A 347 1.14 13.86 -3.95
N SER A 348 2.20 13.29 -4.54
CA SER A 348 2.24 12.92 -5.97
C SER A 348 1.24 11.85 -6.39
N TRP A 349 0.76 11.04 -5.44
CA TRP A 349 -0.19 9.95 -5.71
C TRP A 349 -1.65 10.42 -5.82
N HIS A 350 -1.94 11.62 -5.34
CA HIS A 350 -3.32 12.08 -5.16
C HIS A 350 -3.60 13.45 -5.78
N THR A 351 -2.57 14.27 -5.95
CA THR A 351 -2.70 15.61 -6.53
C THR A 351 -1.53 15.92 -7.46
N ASP A 352 -1.78 15.92 -8.76
CA ASP A 352 -0.73 16.13 -9.76
C ASP A 352 -0.13 17.57 -9.70
N LEU A 353 -0.89 18.57 -9.18
CA LEU A 353 -0.49 19.99 -9.17
C LEU A 353 0.55 20.37 -8.09
N PRO A 354 0.39 20.03 -6.79
CA PRO A 354 1.39 20.37 -5.76
C PRO A 354 2.77 19.77 -6.04
N HIS A 355 2.83 18.52 -6.49
CA HIS A 355 4.09 17.88 -6.88
C HIS A 355 4.80 18.68 -7.97
N MET A 356 4.07 19.01 -9.04
CA MET A 356 4.59 19.79 -10.16
C MET A 356 4.99 21.22 -9.77
N HIS A 357 4.24 21.86 -8.88
CA HIS A 357 4.55 23.20 -8.36
C HIS A 357 5.89 23.19 -7.61
N ILE A 358 6.07 22.24 -6.67
CA ILE A 358 7.32 22.11 -5.91
C ILE A 358 8.50 21.81 -6.85
N ALA A 359 8.32 20.88 -7.80
CA ALA A 359 9.37 20.52 -8.75
C ALA A 359 9.76 21.70 -9.66
N TYR A 360 8.78 22.49 -10.11
CA TYR A 360 9.04 23.71 -10.89
C TYR A 360 9.94 24.69 -10.13
N TYR A 361 9.62 24.98 -8.87
CA TYR A 361 10.42 25.88 -8.04
C TYR A 361 11.83 25.35 -7.72
N ARG A 362 12.01 24.03 -7.62
CA ARG A 362 13.35 23.45 -7.51
C ARG A 362 14.19 23.72 -8.74
N THR A 363 13.61 23.63 -9.95
CA THR A 363 14.38 23.90 -11.18
C THR A 363 14.77 25.36 -11.35
N THR A 364 13.94 26.29 -10.87
CA THR A 364 14.27 27.72 -10.95
C THR A 364 15.33 28.13 -9.94
N THR A 365 15.43 27.43 -8.80
CA THR A 365 16.38 27.73 -7.72
C THR A 365 17.66 26.89 -7.76
N SER A 366 17.64 25.71 -8.37
CA SER A 366 18.78 24.79 -8.46
C SER A 366 19.06 24.43 -9.92
N LYS A 367 20.27 24.75 -10.40
CA LYS A 367 20.76 24.38 -11.73
C LYS A 367 21.27 22.92 -11.82
N ARG A 368 20.94 22.07 -10.84
CA ARG A 368 21.41 20.67 -10.82
C ARG A 368 20.60 19.82 -11.80
N PRO A 369 21.23 18.92 -12.58
CA PRO A 369 20.52 18.03 -13.52
C PRO A 369 19.37 17.23 -12.90
N ASN A 370 19.54 16.76 -11.66
CA ASN A 370 18.50 16.00 -10.95
C ASN A 370 17.24 16.83 -10.71
N SER A 371 17.36 18.13 -10.46
CA SER A 371 16.19 19.01 -10.28
C SER A 371 15.37 19.10 -11.57
N SER A 372 16.03 19.17 -12.72
CA SER A 372 15.37 19.19 -14.03
C SER A 372 14.71 17.85 -14.37
N ILE A 373 15.30 16.72 -13.97
CA ILE A 373 14.70 15.39 -14.13
C ILE A 373 13.48 15.23 -13.23
N ASP A 374 13.56 15.60 -11.95
CA ASP A 374 12.43 15.58 -11.03
C ASP A 374 11.24 16.38 -11.61
N TYR A 375 11.53 17.52 -12.23
CA TYR A 375 10.51 18.33 -12.88
C TYR A 375 9.93 17.67 -14.14
N ALA A 376 10.76 17.07 -14.98
CA ALA A 376 10.29 16.31 -16.13
C ALA A 376 9.42 15.11 -15.73
N ASP A 377 9.76 14.40 -14.65
CA ASP A 377 8.93 13.33 -14.11
C ASP A 377 7.60 13.87 -13.58
N ALA A 378 7.61 14.96 -12.82
CA ALA A 378 6.38 15.61 -12.35
C ALA A 378 5.47 16.05 -13.53
N LEU A 379 6.05 16.59 -14.61
CA LEU A 379 5.33 16.90 -15.85
C LEU A 379 4.74 15.64 -16.51
N THR A 380 5.49 14.55 -16.51
CA THR A 380 5.05 13.24 -17.03
C THR A 380 3.85 12.71 -16.24
N GLN A 381 3.90 12.78 -14.90
CA GLN A 381 2.79 12.40 -14.01
C GLN A 381 1.57 13.30 -14.21
N PHE A 382 1.79 14.61 -14.38
CA PHE A 382 0.74 15.57 -14.75
C PHE A 382 0.21 15.35 -16.17
N LYS A 383 0.83 14.48 -16.98
CA LYS A 383 0.48 14.22 -18.38
C LYS A 383 0.68 15.44 -19.29
N ALA A 384 1.59 16.34 -18.93
CA ALA A 384 2.09 17.43 -19.76
C ALA A 384 3.29 16.95 -20.59
N TYR A 385 3.03 15.98 -21.46
CA TYR A 385 4.07 15.22 -22.17
C TYR A 385 4.91 16.09 -23.12
N HIS A 386 4.34 17.11 -23.76
CA HIS A 386 5.11 18.01 -24.64
C HIS A 386 6.09 18.84 -23.82
N SER A 387 5.62 19.37 -22.69
CA SER A 387 6.46 20.12 -21.75
C SER A 387 7.56 19.24 -21.16
N ALA A 388 7.26 17.98 -20.84
CA ALA A 388 8.23 17.00 -20.35
C ALA A 388 9.32 16.70 -21.41
N VAL A 389 8.95 16.42 -22.66
CA VAL A 389 9.89 16.17 -23.77
C VAL A 389 10.85 17.34 -23.94
N ASN A 390 10.35 18.58 -24.01
CA ASN A 390 11.19 19.76 -24.17
C ASN A 390 12.22 19.91 -23.03
N CYS A 391 11.86 19.52 -21.81
CA CYS A 391 12.77 19.52 -20.68
C CYS A 391 13.83 18.40 -20.82
N LEU A 392 13.39 17.19 -21.13
CA LEU A 392 14.25 16.00 -21.25
C LEU A 392 15.25 16.08 -22.42
N GLU A 393 14.85 16.66 -23.56
CA GLU A 393 15.76 16.89 -24.68
C GLU A 393 16.91 17.82 -24.33
N LYS A 394 16.66 18.86 -23.52
CA LYS A 394 17.74 19.74 -23.02
C LYS A 394 18.69 18.98 -22.09
N ILE A 395 18.13 18.23 -21.13
CA ILE A 395 18.91 17.45 -20.18
C ILE A 395 19.79 16.42 -20.89
N THR A 396 19.25 15.72 -21.89
CA THR A 396 19.99 14.69 -22.65
C THR A 396 21.08 15.28 -23.54
N LYS A 397 20.87 16.47 -24.12
CA LYS A 397 21.91 17.20 -24.88
C LYS A 397 23.06 17.69 -24.00
N GLU A 398 22.74 18.15 -22.79
CA GLU A 398 23.73 18.71 -21.85
C GLU A 398 24.52 17.62 -21.09
N ASN A 399 23.96 16.43 -20.91
CA ASN A 399 24.58 15.34 -20.14
C ASN A 399 25.08 14.20 -21.04
N SER A 400 26.27 14.36 -21.61
CA SER A 400 26.92 13.37 -22.49
C SER A 400 27.46 12.10 -21.80
N LYS A 401 27.27 11.95 -20.48
CA LYS A 401 27.84 10.84 -19.69
C LYS A 401 26.81 9.77 -19.33
N LYS A 402 27.29 8.52 -19.25
CA LYS A 402 26.64 7.32 -18.67
C LYS A 402 26.31 7.50 -17.16
N SER A 403 25.58 8.54 -16.80
CA SER A 403 25.12 8.78 -15.43
C SER A 403 23.71 8.23 -15.24
N LEU A 404 23.35 7.87 -14.00
CA LEU A 404 21.99 7.44 -13.67
C LEU A 404 20.92 8.50 -14.06
N PRO A 405 21.15 9.82 -13.79
CA PRO A 405 20.30 10.90 -14.30
C PRO A 405 20.10 10.87 -15.83
N SER A 406 21.16 10.63 -16.60
CA SER A 406 21.05 10.57 -18.06
C SER A 406 20.22 9.37 -18.52
N ILE A 407 20.41 8.20 -17.90
CA ILE A 407 19.60 6.99 -18.17
C ILE A 407 18.12 7.26 -17.88
N GLU A 408 17.83 7.87 -16.73
CA GLU A 408 16.46 8.19 -16.34
C GLU A 408 15.82 9.20 -17.29
N ALA A 409 16.56 10.23 -17.71
CA ALA A 409 16.09 11.20 -18.67
C ALA A 409 15.77 10.57 -20.03
N VAL A 410 16.65 9.71 -20.56
CA VAL A 410 16.42 8.98 -21.83
C VAL A 410 15.21 8.05 -21.71
N LYS A 411 15.07 7.32 -20.59
CA LYS A 411 13.92 6.46 -20.32
C LYS A 411 12.61 7.25 -20.35
N LEU A 412 12.55 8.35 -19.59
CA LEU A 412 11.39 9.22 -19.53
C LEU A 412 11.08 9.85 -20.89
N LEU A 413 12.11 10.24 -21.65
CA LEU A 413 11.96 10.84 -22.97
C LEU A 413 11.27 9.87 -23.94
N GLY A 414 11.76 8.63 -24.00
CA GLY A 414 11.15 7.56 -24.79
C GLY A 414 9.70 7.27 -24.38
N TYR A 415 9.43 7.19 -23.08
CA TYR A 415 8.06 7.03 -22.57
C TYR A 415 7.15 8.19 -22.99
N ASN A 416 7.60 9.44 -22.90
CA ASN A 416 6.80 10.59 -23.28
C ASN A 416 6.52 10.63 -24.80
N PHE A 417 7.50 10.30 -25.63
CA PHE A 417 7.29 10.14 -27.07
C PHE A 417 6.25 9.07 -27.38
N TRP A 418 6.32 7.92 -26.71
CA TRP A 418 5.32 6.86 -26.81
C TRP A 418 3.91 7.37 -26.44
N ARG A 419 3.77 8.08 -25.31
CA ARG A 419 2.49 8.67 -24.87
C ARG A 419 1.93 9.72 -25.83
N MET A 420 2.78 10.42 -26.57
CA MET A 420 2.38 11.37 -27.60
C MET A 420 2.02 10.69 -28.94
N GLY A 421 2.33 9.40 -29.08
CA GLY A 421 2.16 8.63 -30.31
C GLY A 421 3.27 8.86 -31.34
N LYS A 422 4.44 9.37 -30.90
CA LYS A 422 5.66 9.50 -31.70
C LYS A 422 6.51 8.24 -31.52
N PHE A 423 6.05 7.13 -32.07
CA PHE A 423 6.62 5.82 -31.76
C PHE A 423 8.03 5.62 -32.31
N GLU A 424 8.34 6.16 -33.49
CA GLU A 424 9.68 6.09 -34.07
C GLU A 424 10.72 6.81 -33.19
N ASP A 425 10.40 8.04 -32.76
CA ASP A 425 11.23 8.80 -31.81
C ASP A 425 11.42 8.03 -30.49
N ALA A 426 10.35 7.42 -29.96
CA ALA A 426 10.42 6.61 -28.75
C ALA A 426 11.35 5.40 -28.91
N LEU A 427 11.24 4.67 -30.03
CA LEU A 427 12.09 3.50 -30.31
C LEU A 427 13.55 3.91 -30.46
N LEU A 428 13.82 4.98 -31.21
CA LEU A 428 15.17 5.51 -31.39
C LEU A 428 15.79 5.88 -30.04
N VAL A 429 15.07 6.64 -29.20
CA VAL A 429 15.60 7.04 -27.89
C VAL A 429 15.82 5.85 -26.96
N LEU A 430 14.85 4.93 -26.86
CA LEU A 430 14.94 3.78 -25.96
C LEU A 430 15.98 2.76 -26.41
N SER A 431 16.20 2.62 -27.73
CA SER A 431 17.22 1.72 -28.26
C SER A 431 18.63 2.01 -27.75
N ASN A 432 18.93 3.27 -27.43
CA ASN A 432 20.22 3.68 -26.89
C ASN A 432 20.50 3.05 -25.51
N LEU A 433 19.46 2.78 -24.71
CA LEU A 433 19.59 2.18 -23.37
C LEU A 433 19.67 0.64 -23.42
N ILE A 434 19.09 0.03 -24.45
CA ILE A 434 18.93 -1.44 -24.55
C ILE A 434 20.13 -2.08 -25.27
N ASN A 435 21.18 -1.31 -25.59
CA ASN A 435 22.39 -1.87 -26.21
C ASN A 435 23.20 -2.70 -25.18
N PRO A 436 23.52 -3.99 -25.43
CA PRO A 436 24.24 -4.83 -24.48
C PRO A 436 25.61 -4.28 -24.04
N LYS A 437 26.30 -3.56 -24.94
CA LYS A 437 27.57 -2.85 -24.60
C LYS A 437 27.36 -1.74 -23.57
N PHE A 438 26.13 -1.25 -23.44
CA PHE A 438 25.76 -0.27 -22.44
C PHE A 438 25.69 -0.94 -21.06
N TRP A 439 25.21 -2.18 -20.94
CA TRP A 439 24.88 -2.82 -19.66
C TRP A 439 26.10 -3.25 -18.83
N HIS A 440 27.19 -3.63 -19.51
CA HIS A 440 28.45 -4.01 -18.86
C HIS A 440 29.14 -2.77 -18.28
N GLY A 441 28.91 -2.51 -17.00
CA GLY A 441 29.52 -1.40 -16.24
C GLY A 441 28.56 -0.61 -15.34
N PHE A 442 27.26 -0.90 -15.36
CA PHE A 442 26.29 -0.19 -14.54
C PHE A 442 26.02 -0.87 -13.19
N ARG A 443 25.82 -0.02 -12.16
CA ARG A 443 25.40 -0.44 -10.83
C ARG A 443 23.99 -1.06 -10.86
N VAL A 444 23.65 -1.81 -9.81
CA VAL A 444 22.36 -2.51 -9.66
C VAL A 444 21.17 -1.56 -9.86
N GLU A 445 21.28 -0.31 -9.41
CA GLU A 445 20.21 0.68 -9.50
C GLU A 445 19.87 1.04 -10.96
N ALA A 446 20.85 1.07 -11.86
CA ALA A 446 20.59 1.38 -13.27
C ALA A 446 19.91 0.22 -14.02
N ARG A 447 20.05 -1.03 -13.55
CA ARG A 447 19.43 -2.20 -14.20
C ARG A 447 17.91 -2.13 -14.19
N SER A 448 17.29 -1.60 -13.12
CA SER A 448 15.83 -1.44 -13.08
C SER A 448 15.34 -0.43 -14.12
N HIS A 449 16.03 0.70 -14.28
CA HIS A 449 15.69 1.71 -15.28
C HIS A 449 15.86 1.18 -16.71
N ILE A 450 16.89 0.37 -16.93
CA ILE A 450 17.12 -0.30 -18.21
C ILE A 450 16.01 -1.33 -18.50
N SER A 451 15.56 -2.09 -17.48
CA SER A 451 14.39 -2.98 -17.60
C SER A 451 13.14 -2.25 -18.05
N ASP A 452 12.83 -1.13 -17.36
CA ASP A 452 11.69 -0.30 -17.70
C ASP A 452 11.80 0.25 -19.13
N ALA A 453 13.00 0.66 -19.55
CA ALA A 453 13.24 1.13 -20.91
C ALA A 453 13.03 0.02 -21.95
N ALA A 454 13.51 -1.19 -21.66
CA ALA A 454 13.27 -2.37 -22.49
C ALA A 454 11.78 -2.69 -22.63
N ARG A 455 11.04 -2.69 -21.51
CA ARG A 455 9.58 -2.86 -21.55
C ARG A 455 8.91 -1.78 -22.41
N ASN A 456 9.22 -0.51 -22.16
CA ASN A 456 8.66 0.60 -22.93
C ASN A 456 8.99 0.50 -24.43
N TYR A 457 10.18 0.01 -24.79
CA TYR A 457 10.59 -0.18 -26.18
C TYR A 457 9.75 -1.26 -26.86
N LEU A 458 9.60 -2.41 -26.21
CA LEU A 458 8.79 -3.51 -26.74
C LEU A 458 7.30 -3.13 -26.81
N GLU A 459 6.77 -2.47 -25.78
CA GLU A 459 5.42 -1.90 -25.83
C GLU A 459 5.27 -0.91 -27.00
N THR A 460 6.29 -0.08 -27.26
CA THR A 460 6.26 0.85 -28.40
C THR A 460 6.26 0.13 -29.75
N LEU A 461 7.00 -0.97 -29.89
CA LEU A 461 7.00 -1.80 -31.11
C LEU A 461 5.61 -2.38 -31.39
N ILE A 462 4.99 -2.98 -30.37
CA ILE A 462 3.63 -3.51 -30.47
C ILE A 462 2.65 -2.42 -30.94
N GLU A 463 2.83 -1.22 -30.43
CA GLU A 463 1.93 -0.11 -30.70
C GLU A 463 2.06 0.43 -32.13
N LEU A 464 3.22 0.26 -32.77
CA LEU A 464 3.38 0.51 -34.21
C LEU A 464 2.49 -0.43 -35.03
N PHE A 465 2.49 -1.73 -34.72
CA PHE A 465 1.66 -2.71 -35.43
C PHE A 465 0.18 -2.39 -35.34
N TYR A 466 -0.33 -2.14 -34.14
CA TYR A 466 -1.76 -1.90 -33.93
C TYR A 466 -2.26 -0.53 -34.41
N ARG A 467 -1.34 0.41 -34.67
CA ARG A 467 -1.68 1.73 -35.22
C ARG A 467 -1.66 1.77 -36.74
N ALA A 468 -1.19 0.72 -37.40
CA ALA A 468 -1.21 0.62 -38.84
C ALA A 468 -2.64 0.73 -39.37
N SER A 469 -2.97 1.89 -39.94
CA SER A 469 -4.27 2.18 -40.55
C SER A 469 -4.40 1.62 -41.96
N SER A 470 -3.27 1.29 -42.58
CA SER A 470 -3.19 0.76 -43.93
C SER A 470 -2.26 -0.46 -43.97
N LYS A 471 -2.39 -1.27 -45.03
CA LYS A 471 -1.47 -2.38 -45.30
C LYS A 471 -0.03 -1.91 -45.47
N SER A 472 0.17 -0.70 -46.00
CA SER A 472 1.50 -0.09 -46.14
C SER A 472 2.14 0.20 -44.78
N ASP A 473 1.38 0.81 -43.86
CA ASP A 473 1.87 1.10 -42.51
C ASP A 473 2.21 -0.19 -41.75
N TYR A 474 1.38 -1.23 -41.93
CA TYR A 474 1.62 -2.54 -41.32
C TYR A 474 2.90 -3.18 -41.87
N ASN A 475 3.08 -3.18 -43.19
CA ASN A 475 4.29 -3.71 -43.83
C ASN A 475 5.55 -2.94 -43.39
N TYR A 476 5.43 -1.62 -43.18
CA TYR A 476 6.51 -0.81 -42.63
C TYR A 476 6.86 -1.24 -41.19
N ALA A 477 5.86 -1.34 -40.31
CA ALA A 477 6.05 -1.79 -38.93
C ALA A 477 6.66 -3.21 -38.87
N LEU A 478 6.18 -4.11 -39.74
CA LEU A 478 6.69 -5.46 -39.90
C LEU A 478 8.16 -5.47 -40.34
N LYS A 479 8.50 -4.71 -41.39
CA LYS A 479 9.88 -4.59 -41.87
C LYS A 479 10.81 -4.02 -40.79
N PHE A 480 10.34 -3.04 -40.02
CA PHE A 480 11.10 -2.48 -38.90
C PHE A 480 11.36 -3.51 -37.80
N ALA A 481 10.31 -4.22 -37.37
CA ALA A 481 10.42 -5.22 -36.31
C ALA A 481 11.23 -6.47 -36.72
N LEU A 482 11.26 -6.79 -38.03
CA LEU A 482 12.07 -7.86 -38.61
C LEU A 482 13.52 -7.47 -38.86
N SER A 483 13.93 -6.22 -38.59
CA SER A 483 15.33 -5.84 -38.71
C SER A 483 16.20 -6.64 -37.73
N ASP A 484 17.40 -7.02 -38.18
CA ASP A 484 18.35 -7.81 -37.37
C ASP A 484 18.64 -7.13 -36.03
N GLU A 485 18.68 -5.79 -36.01
CA GLU A 485 18.87 -5.01 -34.79
C GLU A 485 17.76 -5.25 -33.76
N VAL A 486 16.49 -5.20 -34.19
CA VAL A 486 15.33 -5.38 -33.30
C VAL A 486 15.23 -6.83 -32.84
N LEU A 487 15.43 -7.79 -33.75
CA LEU A 487 15.36 -9.21 -33.41
C LEU A 487 16.47 -9.62 -32.44
N ASN A 488 17.71 -9.13 -32.64
CA ASN A 488 18.81 -9.36 -31.70
C ASN A 488 18.51 -8.79 -30.31
N LYS A 489 17.87 -7.60 -30.24
CA LYS A 489 17.44 -7.02 -28.96
C LYS A 489 16.36 -7.85 -28.28
N ILE A 490 15.37 -8.35 -29.02
CA ILE A 490 14.32 -9.21 -28.46
C ILE A 490 14.91 -10.50 -27.90
N VAL A 491 15.78 -11.18 -28.66
CA VAL A 491 16.48 -12.41 -28.23
C VAL A 491 17.35 -12.14 -27.00
N MET A 492 18.05 -11.00 -26.96
CA MET A 492 18.83 -10.60 -25.80
C MET A 492 17.94 -10.43 -24.55
N LEU A 493 16.82 -9.70 -24.67
CA LEU A 493 15.90 -9.45 -23.56
C LEU A 493 15.20 -10.71 -23.08
N GLU A 494 14.94 -11.66 -23.98
CA GLU A 494 14.38 -12.99 -23.65
C GLU A 494 15.34 -13.82 -22.78
N ASN A 495 16.65 -13.68 -23.00
CA ASN A 495 17.68 -14.43 -22.28
C ASN A 495 18.15 -13.77 -20.98
N GLN A 496 17.64 -12.57 -20.63
CA GLN A 496 18.08 -11.84 -19.46
C GLN A 496 17.04 -11.90 -18.33
N SER A 497 17.50 -12.25 -17.13
CA SER A 497 16.72 -12.09 -15.90
C SER A 497 16.59 -10.60 -15.57
N VAL A 498 15.54 -9.96 -16.08
CA VAL A 498 15.23 -8.56 -15.79
C VAL A 498 13.88 -8.50 -15.07
N GLY A 499 13.81 -7.78 -13.95
CA GLY A 499 12.65 -7.79 -13.05
C GLY A 499 11.33 -7.48 -13.76
N ASN A 500 10.26 -8.17 -13.32
CA ASN A 500 8.92 -8.24 -13.93
C ASN A 500 8.83 -9.17 -15.18
N GLU A 501 9.42 -10.36 -15.04
CA GLU A 501 9.65 -11.36 -16.10
C GLU A 501 8.39 -11.72 -16.91
N TYR A 502 7.24 -11.89 -16.25
CA TYR A 502 6.01 -12.33 -16.91
C TYR A 502 5.47 -11.36 -17.95
N LEU A 503 5.42 -10.07 -17.61
CA LEU A 503 4.90 -9.04 -18.52
C LEU A 503 5.85 -8.85 -19.71
N LEU A 504 7.15 -8.85 -19.45
CA LEU A 504 8.16 -8.73 -20.50
C LEU A 504 8.07 -9.91 -21.48
N ARG A 505 8.01 -11.15 -20.99
CA ARG A 505 7.86 -12.35 -21.82
C ARG A 505 6.55 -12.36 -22.61
N CYS A 506 5.44 -11.93 -22.00
CA CYS A 506 4.16 -11.81 -22.70
C CYS A 506 4.22 -10.78 -23.85
N VAL A 507 4.88 -9.64 -23.63
CA VAL A 507 5.09 -8.62 -24.67
C VAL A 507 5.99 -9.17 -25.79
N ILE A 508 7.02 -9.95 -25.47
CA ILE A 508 7.86 -10.64 -26.47
C ILE A 508 7.02 -11.64 -27.29
N PHE A 509 6.15 -12.40 -26.64
CA PHE A 509 5.21 -13.29 -27.32
C PHE A 509 4.28 -12.49 -28.25
N GLU A 510 3.74 -11.37 -27.81
CA GLU A 510 2.89 -10.54 -28.65
C GLU A 510 3.62 -9.98 -29.89
N ILE A 511 4.89 -9.60 -29.74
CA ILE A 511 5.72 -9.20 -30.89
C ILE A 511 5.96 -10.39 -31.83
N LYS A 512 6.37 -11.55 -31.29
CA LYS A 512 6.59 -12.78 -32.09
C LYS A 512 5.32 -13.14 -32.89
N TYR A 513 4.16 -13.05 -32.25
CA TYR A 513 2.87 -13.29 -32.90
C TYR A 513 2.60 -12.27 -34.01
N ALA A 514 2.85 -10.98 -33.76
CA ALA A 514 2.64 -9.90 -34.73
C ALA A 514 3.55 -10.01 -35.97
N ILE A 515 4.70 -10.68 -35.87
CA ILE A 515 5.64 -10.93 -36.98
C ILE A 515 5.52 -12.35 -37.56
N ASP A 516 4.39 -13.02 -37.37
CA ASP A 516 4.10 -14.39 -37.85
C ASP A 516 5.11 -15.46 -37.38
N ARG A 517 5.79 -15.24 -36.25
CA ARG A 517 6.56 -16.31 -35.59
C ARG A 517 5.65 -17.16 -34.73
N LYS A 518 5.73 -18.49 -34.92
CA LYS A 518 4.97 -19.46 -34.14
C LYS A 518 5.36 -19.38 -32.66
N ILE A 519 4.35 -19.37 -31.81
CA ILE A 519 4.48 -19.47 -30.35
C ILE A 519 3.62 -20.67 -29.96
N SER A 520 4.20 -21.59 -29.20
CA SER A 520 3.46 -22.77 -28.80
C SER A 520 2.44 -22.41 -27.71
N ASN A 521 1.27 -23.05 -27.73
CA ASN A 521 0.31 -22.92 -26.62
C ASN A 521 0.92 -23.37 -25.29
N GLU A 522 1.89 -24.29 -25.33
CA GLU A 522 2.57 -24.80 -24.14
C GLU A 522 3.46 -23.74 -23.48
N GLU A 523 4.17 -22.92 -24.25
CA GLU A 523 4.94 -21.79 -23.71
C GLU A 523 4.03 -20.75 -23.03
N ILE A 524 2.90 -20.41 -23.66
CA ILE A 524 1.91 -19.47 -23.11
C ILE A 524 1.28 -20.04 -21.83
N ARG A 525 0.90 -21.33 -21.87
CA ARG A 525 0.34 -22.07 -20.73
C ARG A 525 1.31 -22.13 -19.56
N SER A 526 2.58 -22.46 -19.83
CA SER A 526 3.63 -22.49 -18.80
C SER A 526 3.77 -21.13 -18.14
N LEU A 527 3.88 -20.05 -18.93
CA LEU A 527 4.01 -18.69 -18.41
C LEU A 527 2.77 -18.26 -17.59
N PHE A 528 1.57 -18.62 -18.07
CA PHE A 528 0.33 -18.37 -17.35
C PHE A 528 0.30 -19.10 -16.01
N ASN A 529 0.58 -20.41 -16.00
CA ASN A 529 0.54 -21.24 -14.80
C ASN A 529 1.54 -20.73 -13.76
N GLU A 530 2.73 -20.35 -14.20
CA GLU A 530 3.74 -19.77 -13.33
C GLU A 530 3.24 -18.46 -12.70
N ALA A 531 2.81 -17.49 -13.51
CA ALA A 531 2.28 -16.21 -13.04
C ALA A 531 1.04 -16.38 -12.13
N PHE A 532 0.16 -17.32 -12.47
CA PHE A 532 -1.05 -17.61 -11.69
C PHE A 532 -0.71 -18.28 -10.36
N SER A 533 0.23 -19.22 -10.33
CA SER A 533 0.69 -19.90 -9.10
C SER A 533 1.43 -18.96 -8.16
N MET A 534 2.16 -17.99 -8.72
CA MET A 534 2.85 -16.92 -8.00
C MET A 534 1.92 -15.77 -7.59
N GLU A 535 0.62 -15.88 -7.90
CA GLU A 535 -0.39 -14.87 -7.60
C GLU A 535 -0.11 -13.48 -8.25
N GLU A 536 0.59 -13.44 -9.37
CA GLU A 536 0.86 -12.24 -10.16
C GLU A 536 -0.34 -11.92 -11.08
N TRP A 537 -1.51 -11.68 -10.49
CA TRP A 537 -2.79 -11.57 -11.23
C TRP A 537 -2.81 -10.55 -12.38
N PRO A 538 -2.19 -9.36 -12.27
CA PRO A 538 -2.11 -8.46 -13.42
C PRO A 538 -1.37 -9.08 -14.60
N ALA A 539 -0.30 -9.82 -14.34
CA ALA A 539 0.45 -10.53 -15.37
C ALA A 539 -0.33 -11.74 -15.91
N ALA A 540 -0.90 -12.57 -15.04
CA ALA A 540 -1.75 -13.69 -15.45
C ALA A 540 -2.94 -13.22 -16.31
N ALA A 541 -3.52 -12.06 -15.97
CA ALA A 541 -4.59 -11.46 -16.77
C ALA A 541 -4.08 -11.07 -18.15
N VAL A 542 -2.98 -10.32 -18.23
CA VAL A 542 -2.33 -9.96 -19.52
C VAL A 542 -2.04 -11.20 -20.35
N ILE A 543 -1.43 -12.24 -19.76
CA ILE A 543 -1.08 -13.50 -20.45
C ILE A 543 -2.35 -14.22 -20.95
N SER A 544 -3.39 -14.34 -20.13
CA SER A 544 -4.65 -14.99 -20.55
C SER A 544 -5.35 -14.25 -21.70
N ARG A 545 -5.25 -12.92 -21.74
CA ARG A 545 -5.78 -12.11 -22.86
C ARG A 545 -4.97 -12.31 -24.13
N PHE A 546 -3.65 -12.36 -24.03
CA PHE A 546 -2.79 -12.71 -25.16
C PHE A 546 -3.08 -14.14 -25.63
N TRP A 547 -3.31 -15.08 -24.71
CA TRP A 547 -3.67 -16.44 -25.07
C TRP A 547 -5.02 -16.51 -25.79
N LEU A 548 -6.01 -15.69 -25.42
CA LEU A 548 -7.27 -15.58 -26.16
C LEU A 548 -7.05 -15.14 -27.62
N LEU A 549 -6.08 -14.25 -27.86
CA LEU A 549 -5.70 -13.78 -29.20
C LEU A 549 -5.13 -14.94 -30.04
N VAL A 550 -4.28 -15.77 -29.45
CA VAL A 550 -3.58 -16.88 -30.13
C VAL A 550 -4.49 -18.11 -30.30
N ASN A 551 -5.16 -18.53 -29.23
CA ASN A 551 -6.02 -19.71 -29.20
C ASN A 551 -7.16 -19.56 -28.18
N TRP A 552 -8.30 -19.04 -28.64
CA TRP A 552 -9.46 -18.78 -27.80
C TRP A 552 -10.01 -20.02 -27.06
N ARG A 553 -9.94 -21.22 -27.68
CA ARG A 553 -10.51 -22.45 -27.11
C ARG A 553 -9.78 -22.89 -25.85
N GLU A 554 -8.45 -22.84 -25.89
CA GLU A 554 -7.63 -23.21 -24.73
C GLU A 554 -7.59 -22.09 -23.69
N ALA A 555 -7.61 -20.83 -24.12
CA ALA A 555 -7.46 -19.68 -23.24
C ALA A 555 -8.70 -19.30 -22.42
N ILE A 556 -9.90 -19.75 -22.81
CA ILE A 556 -11.14 -19.36 -22.13
C ILE A 556 -11.17 -19.79 -20.66
N ILE A 557 -10.60 -20.95 -20.33
CA ILE A 557 -10.51 -21.46 -18.95
C ILE A 557 -9.56 -20.58 -18.11
N PRO A 558 -8.28 -20.39 -18.48
CA PRO A 558 -7.35 -19.43 -17.85
C PRO A 558 -7.93 -18.02 -17.67
N TRP A 559 -8.61 -17.51 -18.69
CA TRP A 559 -9.24 -16.20 -18.66
C TRP A 559 -10.39 -16.13 -17.65
N CYS A 560 -11.25 -17.15 -17.62
CA CYS A 560 -12.34 -17.27 -16.64
C CYS A 560 -11.78 -17.35 -15.22
N GLN A 561 -10.78 -18.20 -14.98
CA GLN A 561 -10.11 -18.35 -13.69
C GLN A 561 -9.54 -17.02 -13.20
N THR A 562 -8.81 -16.32 -14.07
CA THR A 562 -8.21 -15.03 -13.71
C THR A 562 -9.27 -13.97 -13.45
N THR A 563 -10.30 -13.89 -14.29
CA THR A 563 -11.39 -12.92 -14.13
C THR A 563 -12.18 -13.15 -12.85
N GLN A 564 -12.42 -14.41 -12.46
CA GLN A 564 -13.03 -14.75 -11.17
C GLN A 564 -12.16 -14.30 -9.98
N VAL A 565 -10.84 -14.50 -10.04
CA VAL A 565 -9.91 -14.03 -9.00
C VAL A 565 -9.91 -12.50 -8.93
N LEU A 566 -9.84 -11.82 -10.07
CA LEU A 566 -9.89 -10.35 -10.15
C LEU A 566 -11.21 -9.80 -9.60
N TRP A 567 -12.34 -10.47 -9.87
CA TRP A 567 -13.65 -10.13 -9.32
C TRP A 567 -13.66 -10.24 -7.79
N LYS A 568 -13.19 -11.36 -7.24
CA LYS A 568 -13.04 -11.55 -5.79
C LYS A 568 -12.16 -10.48 -5.15
N ARG A 569 -11.11 -10.03 -5.87
CA ARG A 569 -10.18 -8.97 -5.44
C ARG A 569 -10.64 -7.54 -5.78
N ARG A 570 -11.83 -7.37 -6.37
CA ARG A 570 -12.43 -6.07 -6.75
C ARG A 570 -11.54 -5.22 -7.67
N LYS A 571 -10.83 -5.84 -8.62
CA LYS A 571 -9.98 -5.15 -9.61
C LYS A 571 -10.76 -4.78 -10.88
N LEU A 572 -11.67 -3.82 -10.75
CA LEU A 572 -12.63 -3.44 -11.80
C LEU A 572 -12.00 -3.04 -13.13
N ASP A 573 -10.88 -2.32 -13.08
CA ASP A 573 -10.11 -1.92 -14.26
C ASP A 573 -9.64 -3.13 -15.07
N LEU A 574 -9.01 -4.11 -14.44
CA LEU A 574 -8.54 -5.33 -15.10
C LEU A 574 -9.70 -6.20 -15.60
N ILE A 575 -10.83 -6.25 -14.87
CA ILE A 575 -12.03 -6.98 -15.29
C ILE A 575 -12.60 -6.37 -16.59
N ILE A 576 -12.74 -5.05 -16.64
CA ILE A 576 -13.24 -4.35 -17.84
C ILE A 576 -12.33 -4.65 -19.04
N GLN A 577 -11.01 -4.61 -18.82
CA GLN A 577 -10.04 -4.94 -19.87
C GLN A 577 -10.13 -6.40 -20.32
N ASN A 578 -10.33 -7.35 -19.40
CA ASN A 578 -10.52 -8.76 -19.71
C ASN A 578 -11.80 -9.00 -20.52
N LEU A 579 -12.93 -8.38 -20.13
CA LEU A 579 -14.19 -8.48 -20.87
C LEU A 579 -14.06 -7.89 -22.28
N ALA A 580 -13.38 -6.75 -22.41
CA ALA A 580 -13.11 -6.14 -23.70
C ALA A 580 -12.27 -7.06 -24.61
N SER A 581 -11.26 -7.74 -24.06
CA SER A 581 -10.42 -8.68 -24.83
C SER A 581 -11.20 -9.89 -25.33
N LEU A 582 -12.16 -10.39 -24.54
CA LEU A 582 -13.01 -11.51 -24.94
C LEU A 582 -13.95 -11.08 -26.08
N ALA A 583 -14.60 -9.93 -25.94
CA ALA A 583 -15.44 -9.37 -27.00
C ALA A 583 -14.64 -9.18 -28.29
N TYR A 584 -13.44 -8.60 -28.21
CA TYR A 584 -12.55 -8.44 -29.37
C TYR A 584 -12.23 -9.78 -30.05
N SER A 585 -11.85 -10.79 -29.25
CA SER A 585 -11.49 -12.12 -29.76
C SER A 585 -12.67 -12.82 -30.46
N ILE A 586 -13.90 -12.62 -29.96
CA ILE A 586 -15.13 -13.19 -30.53
C ILE A 586 -15.51 -12.49 -31.83
N PHE A 587 -15.53 -11.16 -31.83
CA PHE A 587 -16.12 -10.40 -32.94
C PHE A 587 -15.13 -10.13 -34.08
N ARG A 588 -13.81 -10.29 -33.87
CA ARG A 588 -12.74 -10.04 -34.87
C ARG A 588 -12.91 -8.74 -35.67
N THR A 589 -13.62 -7.76 -35.13
CA THR A 589 -13.91 -6.50 -35.81
C THR A 589 -12.60 -5.73 -35.94
N GLY A 590 -12.33 -5.15 -37.13
CA GLY A 590 -11.19 -4.26 -37.40
C GLY A 590 -11.14 -2.97 -36.55
N ILE A 591 -12.05 -2.84 -35.59
CA ILE A 591 -11.96 -1.88 -34.51
C ILE A 591 -10.95 -2.47 -33.51
N VAL A 592 -9.72 -1.94 -33.53
CA VAL A 592 -8.73 -2.14 -32.48
C VAL A 592 -9.30 -1.55 -31.17
N TYR A 593 -10.17 -2.29 -30.50
CA TYR A 593 -10.69 -1.94 -29.19
C TYR A 593 -9.58 -2.23 -28.20
N ARG A 594 -8.72 -1.23 -27.99
CA ARG A 594 -7.59 -1.32 -27.09
C ARG A 594 -8.06 -1.73 -25.69
N ILE A 595 -7.45 -2.80 -25.23
CA ILE A 595 -7.35 -3.22 -23.83
C ILE A 595 -6.69 -2.14 -22.95
N LEU A 596 -6.11 -1.07 -23.51
CA LEU A 596 -5.45 -0.03 -22.70
C LEU A 596 -5.92 1.42 -22.85
N TYR A 597 -6.13 2.03 -24.03
CA TYR A 597 -6.46 3.47 -24.04
C TYR A 597 -7.11 3.99 -25.32
N ASN A 598 -8.13 4.83 -25.18
CA ASN A 598 -8.74 5.62 -26.26
C ASN A 598 -7.91 6.90 -26.52
N HIS A 599 -7.09 6.88 -27.57
CA HIS A 599 -6.06 7.89 -27.85
C HIS A 599 -6.57 9.31 -28.09
N GLN A 600 -7.73 9.47 -28.74
CA GLN A 600 -8.27 10.79 -29.02
C GLN A 600 -8.66 11.52 -27.74
N TRP A 601 -9.27 10.81 -26.79
CA TRP A 601 -9.59 11.34 -25.47
C TRP A 601 -8.35 11.66 -24.63
N ILE A 602 -7.28 10.89 -24.77
CA ILE A 602 -5.99 11.22 -24.13
C ILE A 602 -5.44 12.52 -24.69
N ARG A 603 -5.43 12.70 -26.02
CA ARG A 603 -4.93 13.92 -26.65
C ARG A 603 -5.68 15.16 -26.16
N ILE A 604 -7.01 15.11 -26.10
CA ILE A 604 -7.84 16.21 -25.58
C ILE A 604 -7.54 16.48 -24.10
N ARG A 605 -7.43 15.43 -23.27
CA ARG A 605 -7.12 15.57 -21.84
C ARG A 605 -5.72 16.13 -21.62
N THR A 606 -4.72 15.64 -22.35
CA THR A 606 -3.34 16.13 -22.32
C THR A 606 -3.30 17.59 -22.76
N TRP A 607 -3.96 17.97 -23.86
CA TRP A 607 -4.03 19.36 -24.30
C TRP A 607 -4.63 20.29 -23.24
N ARG A 608 -5.76 19.89 -22.61
CA ARG A 608 -6.37 20.66 -21.52
C ARG A 608 -5.40 20.82 -20.35
N ARG A 609 -4.72 19.74 -19.94
CA ARG A 609 -3.73 19.77 -18.87
C ARG A 609 -2.54 20.67 -19.22
N GLU A 610 -1.99 20.59 -20.42
CA GLU A 610 -0.92 21.48 -20.89
C GLU A 610 -1.35 22.96 -20.85
N LYS A 611 -2.59 23.27 -21.26
CA LYS A 611 -3.12 24.64 -21.16
C LYS A 611 -3.20 25.09 -19.69
N THR A 612 -3.75 24.25 -18.82
CA THR A 612 -3.81 24.52 -17.37
C THR A 612 -2.41 24.71 -16.79
N LEU A 613 -1.44 23.88 -17.16
CA LEU A 613 -0.05 24.00 -16.72
C LEU A 613 0.56 25.33 -17.13
N LYS A 614 0.46 25.72 -18.42
CA LYS A 614 1.00 26.98 -18.91
C LYS A 614 0.41 28.18 -18.18
N GLN A 615 -0.89 28.13 -17.89
CA GLN A 615 -1.56 29.16 -17.09
C GLN A 615 -1.02 29.19 -15.65
N LYS A 616 -0.87 28.03 -15.00
CA LYS A 616 -0.30 27.93 -13.64
C LYS A 616 1.15 28.37 -13.56
N GLN A 617 1.99 28.03 -14.54
CA GLN A 617 3.37 28.52 -14.59
C GLN A 617 3.45 30.04 -14.67
N LYS A 618 2.55 30.69 -15.40
CA LYS A 618 2.46 32.16 -15.42
C LYS A 618 2.09 32.71 -14.05
N GLU A 619 1.10 32.12 -13.40
CA GLU A 619 0.70 32.50 -12.03
C GLU A 619 1.88 32.34 -11.05
N TRP A 620 2.59 31.22 -11.11
CA TRP A 620 3.77 30.96 -10.28
C TRP A 620 4.95 31.90 -10.58
N LEU A 621 5.15 32.31 -11.83
CA LEU A 621 6.16 33.32 -12.18
C LEU A 621 5.82 34.70 -11.62
N VAL A 622 4.54 35.06 -11.57
CA VAL A 622 4.10 36.30 -10.91
C VAL A 622 4.38 36.23 -9.41
N GLU A 623 4.05 35.10 -8.76
CA GLU A 623 4.39 34.87 -7.34
C GLU A 623 5.91 34.97 -7.09
N LEU A 624 6.75 34.44 -7.98
CA LEU A 624 8.21 34.58 -7.90
C LEU A 624 8.69 36.03 -7.93
N ASN A 625 8.05 36.88 -8.73
CA ASN A 625 8.43 38.28 -8.89
C ASN A 625 7.93 39.18 -7.76
N LEU A 626 6.88 38.77 -7.03
CA LEU A 626 6.38 39.52 -5.86
C LEU A 626 7.30 39.38 -4.65
N ASP A 627 8.09 38.31 -4.55
CA ASP A 627 9.08 38.09 -3.48
C ASP A 627 10.45 38.75 -3.77
N GLY A 628 10.63 39.33 -4.96
CA GLY A 628 11.88 39.94 -5.44
C GLY A 628 11.93 41.46 -5.33
N LYS A 629 11.03 42.07 -4.53
CA LYS A 629 11.03 43.49 -4.20
C LYS A 629 11.36 43.72 -2.74
#